data_AF-A4JUF4-F1
#
_entry.id   AF-A4JUF4-F1
#
_cell.length_a   1.000
_cell.length_b   1.000
_cell.length_c   1.000
_cell.angle_alpha   90.00
_cell.angle_beta   90.00
_cell.angle_gamma   90.00
#
_symmetry.space_group_name_H-M   'P 1'
#
loop_
_entity.id
_entity.type
_entity.pdbx_description
1 polymer ?
#
loop_
_entity_poly.entity_id
_entity_poly.type
_entity_poly.pdbx_seq_one_letter_code
_entity_poly.pdbx_strand_id
1 'polypeptide(L)'
;MSYFVKAVDRRSRKAMISFLENHERYNTLNSNNRSTSYAHCIKFHRLGLTSEQVDAAYKLLGVEDYWDHIDEPIANFTRAMHGDYTIGTNGRSGGYLVVYHSRYESTEHKSWCPSCGQRNFKRVARPLEGAEAIIGAEILRSNSAWFDKVYLGQSAIQALTLSDDEKLTLIARLKRELKDCTLGNRCGRCGAEGDRGRVNFAQSPRHLVTYSGRALDQDEDFTEWSIDQLRRRVELVTAFDQACDEIRSAFIDLLEEYTPVEKTVMVPKKVTVLEPRASA
;
A
#
# COMPACT_ATOMS: atom_id res chain seq x y z
N MET A 1 -5.77 -21.58 20.03
CA MET A 1 -7.13 -21.82 20.58
C MET A 1 -8.07 -20.78 19.97
N SER A 2 -9.28 -21.15 19.56
CA SER A 2 -10.24 -20.20 18.98
C SER A 2 -10.85 -19.31 20.07
N TYR A 3 -10.70 -18.00 19.95
CA TYR A 3 -11.27 -17.00 20.87
C TYR A 3 -12.44 -16.25 20.21
N PHE A 4 -12.26 -15.83 18.96
CA PHE A 4 -13.25 -15.11 18.17
C PHE A 4 -14.04 -16.02 17.23
N VAL A 5 -13.40 -17.06 16.67
CA VAL A 5 -14.03 -17.94 15.68
C VAL A 5 -15.25 -18.66 16.27
N LYS A 6 -16.35 -18.64 15.50
CA LYS A 6 -17.59 -19.37 15.82
C LYS A 6 -17.87 -20.43 14.76
N ALA A 7 -18.32 -21.61 15.19
CA ALA A 7 -18.78 -22.64 14.27
C ALA A 7 -20.17 -22.26 13.71
N VAL A 8 -20.29 -22.17 12.38
CA VAL A 8 -21.54 -21.78 11.70
C VAL A 8 -21.92 -22.83 10.66
N ASP A 9 -23.18 -23.30 10.71
CA ASP A 9 -23.72 -24.19 9.67
C ASP A 9 -24.04 -23.42 8.38
N ARG A 10 -23.17 -23.57 7.36
CA ARG A 10 -23.30 -22.94 6.03
C ARG A 10 -24.38 -23.57 5.12
N ARG A 11 -25.09 -24.60 5.60
CA ARG A 11 -26.22 -25.23 4.90
C ARG A 11 -27.56 -24.66 5.37
N SER A 12 -27.63 -24.17 6.61
CA SER A 12 -28.82 -23.55 7.18
C SER A 12 -28.86 -22.05 6.93
N ARG A 13 -29.82 -21.60 6.12
CA ARG A 13 -30.08 -20.17 5.89
C ARG A 13 -30.26 -19.41 7.21
N LYS A 14 -31.07 -19.96 8.11
CA LYS A 14 -31.36 -19.35 9.42
C LYS A 14 -30.09 -19.20 10.26
N ALA A 15 -29.20 -20.19 10.24
CA ALA A 15 -27.93 -20.11 10.98
C ALA A 15 -27.00 -19.03 10.41
N MET A 16 -26.90 -18.94 9.07
CA MET A 16 -26.09 -17.91 8.42
C MET A 16 -26.61 -16.49 8.70
N ILE A 17 -27.92 -16.27 8.57
CA ILE A 17 -28.54 -14.97 8.86
C ILE A 17 -28.30 -14.59 10.33
N SER A 18 -28.61 -15.50 11.26
CA SER A 18 -28.43 -15.26 12.68
C SER A 18 -26.97 -14.95 13.04
N PHE A 19 -26.01 -15.63 12.40
CA PHE A 19 -24.59 -15.33 12.60
C PHE A 19 -24.22 -13.92 12.14
N LEU A 20 -24.67 -13.49 10.96
CA LEU A 20 -24.35 -12.17 10.40
C LEU A 20 -25.02 -11.02 11.15
N GLU A 21 -26.29 -11.18 11.55
CA GLU A 21 -27.05 -10.16 12.28
C GLU A 21 -26.51 -9.93 13.70
N ASN A 22 -26.10 -11.00 14.38
CA ASN A 22 -25.66 -10.96 15.77
C ASN A 22 -24.13 -10.88 15.93
N HIS A 23 -23.39 -10.70 14.82
CA HIS A 23 -21.96 -10.48 14.89
C HIS A 23 -21.65 -9.14 15.57
N GLU A 24 -20.55 -9.05 16.32
CA GLU A 24 -20.11 -7.77 16.90
C GLU A 24 -19.77 -6.76 15.79
N ARG A 25 -20.17 -5.50 16.00
CA ARG A 25 -20.01 -4.40 15.05
C ARG A 25 -19.48 -3.16 15.74
N TYR A 26 -18.74 -2.34 15.00
CA TYR A 26 -18.21 -1.08 15.49
C TYR A 26 -18.52 0.07 14.52
N ASN A 27 -18.75 1.27 15.07
CA ASN A 27 -18.95 2.49 14.28
C ASN A 27 -17.62 2.90 13.63
N THR A 28 -17.57 2.90 12.31
CA THR A 28 -16.32 3.18 11.61
C THR A 28 -15.99 4.67 11.50
N LEU A 29 -16.97 5.53 11.76
CA LEU A 29 -16.86 6.99 11.85
C LEU A 29 -17.51 7.52 13.14
N ASN A 30 -17.70 8.84 13.24
CA ASN A 30 -18.36 9.45 14.40
C ASN A 30 -19.78 8.87 14.61
N SER A 31 -20.29 8.95 15.84
CA SER A 31 -21.62 8.43 16.21
C SER A 31 -22.78 8.99 15.36
N ASN A 32 -22.56 10.13 14.69
CA ASN A 32 -23.55 10.79 13.85
C ASN A 32 -23.56 10.25 12.41
N ASN A 33 -22.46 9.63 11.96
CA ASN A 33 -22.39 8.89 10.72
C ASN A 33 -22.52 7.41 11.08
N ARG A 34 -23.74 6.88 10.96
CA ARG A 34 -24.14 5.54 11.45
C ARG A 34 -23.38 4.36 10.83
N SER A 35 -22.36 4.60 10.00
CA SER A 35 -21.54 3.61 9.32
C SER A 35 -20.97 2.57 10.29
N THR A 36 -21.41 1.31 10.17
CA THR A 36 -20.86 0.18 10.96
C THR A 36 -20.25 -0.89 10.08
N SER A 37 -19.31 -1.63 10.65
CA SER A 37 -18.73 -2.83 10.05
C SER A 37 -18.51 -3.91 11.11
N TYR A 38 -18.26 -5.14 10.66
CA TYR A 38 -17.89 -6.27 11.53
C TYR A 38 -16.62 -5.94 12.30
N ALA A 39 -16.62 -6.23 13.59
CA ALA A 39 -15.54 -5.87 14.49
C ALA A 39 -15.37 -6.85 15.65
N HIS A 40 -14.20 -6.81 16.28
CA HIS A 40 -13.91 -7.47 17.56
C HIS A 40 -13.21 -6.52 18.51
N CYS A 41 -13.62 -6.53 19.78
CA CYS A 41 -12.97 -5.74 20.81
C CYS A 41 -11.64 -6.37 21.24
N ILE A 42 -10.53 -5.64 21.05
CA ILE A 42 -9.17 -6.10 21.38
C ILE A 42 -8.56 -5.36 22.58
N LYS A 43 -9.38 -4.72 23.41
CA LYS A 43 -8.90 -4.13 24.67
C LYS A 43 -8.28 -5.23 25.55
N PHE A 44 -7.09 -5.02 26.10
CA PHE A 44 -6.33 -6.07 26.80
C PHE A 44 -7.13 -6.81 27.89
N HIS A 45 -7.93 -6.08 28.66
CA HIS A 45 -8.80 -6.64 29.71
C HIS A 45 -10.02 -7.43 29.17
N ARG A 46 -10.23 -7.49 27.85
CA ARG A 46 -11.29 -8.23 27.15
C ARG A 46 -10.74 -9.24 26.14
N LEU A 47 -9.43 -9.49 26.12
CA LEU A 47 -8.77 -10.37 25.15
C LEU A 47 -8.46 -11.77 25.71
N GLY A 48 -8.96 -12.07 26.92
CA GLY A 48 -8.76 -13.36 27.58
C GLY A 48 -7.28 -13.64 27.89
N LEU A 49 -6.53 -12.60 28.24
CA LEU A 49 -5.13 -12.67 28.67
C LEU A 49 -5.04 -12.98 30.17
N THR A 50 -3.94 -13.60 30.62
CA THR A 50 -3.64 -13.74 32.05
C THR A 50 -3.25 -12.39 32.65
N SER A 51 -3.23 -12.30 33.99
CA SER A 51 -2.81 -11.07 34.67
C SER A 51 -1.38 -10.65 34.31
N GLU A 52 -0.47 -11.61 34.16
CA GLU A 52 0.92 -11.40 33.74
C GLU A 52 0.99 -10.89 32.30
N GLN A 53 0.22 -11.49 31.39
CA GLN A 53 0.14 -11.06 29.99
C GLN A 53 -0.46 -9.65 29.88
N VAL A 54 -1.47 -9.31 30.69
CA VAL A 54 -2.04 -7.95 30.72
C VAL A 54 -1.00 -6.92 31.18
N ASP A 55 -0.21 -7.23 32.21
CA ASP A 55 0.88 -6.35 32.67
C ASP A 55 1.95 -6.17 31.58
N ALA A 56 2.35 -7.26 30.92
CA ALA A 56 3.26 -7.21 29.78
C ALA A 56 2.71 -6.35 28.62
N ALA A 57 1.43 -6.51 28.29
CA ALA A 57 0.76 -5.75 27.23
C ALA A 57 0.76 -4.24 27.50
N TYR A 58 0.59 -3.81 28.76
CA TYR A 58 0.68 -2.40 29.11
C TYR A 58 2.10 -1.84 28.97
N LYS A 59 3.14 -2.64 29.24
CA LYS A 59 4.54 -2.23 29.02
C LYS A 59 4.86 -2.07 27.53
N LEU A 60 4.18 -2.83 26.67
CA LEU A 60 4.37 -2.76 25.21
C LEU A 60 3.79 -1.49 24.57
N LEU A 61 2.87 -0.77 25.22
CA LEU A 61 2.25 0.45 24.66
C LEU A 61 3.26 1.56 24.27
N GLY A 62 4.48 1.52 24.82
CA GLY A 62 5.57 2.44 24.48
C GLY A 62 6.44 2.02 23.29
N VAL A 63 6.21 0.83 22.72
CA VAL A 63 6.94 0.32 21.55
C VAL A 63 6.19 0.74 20.29
N GLU A 64 6.83 1.52 19.40
CA GLU A 64 6.16 2.09 18.22
C GLU A 64 5.88 1.06 17.12
N ASP A 65 6.68 0.00 17.02
CA ASP A 65 6.75 -0.94 15.90
C ASP A 65 6.24 -2.35 16.22
N TYR A 66 5.59 -2.56 17.37
CA TYR A 66 5.14 -3.91 17.74
C TYR A 66 4.12 -4.52 16.76
N TRP A 67 3.37 -3.67 16.03
CA TRP A 67 2.44 -4.14 15.00
C TRP A 67 3.15 -4.87 13.86
N ASP A 68 4.40 -4.51 13.53
CA ASP A 68 5.19 -5.15 12.48
C ASP A 68 5.51 -6.62 12.81
N HIS A 69 5.35 -7.03 14.08
CA HIS A 69 5.51 -8.41 14.52
C HIS A 69 4.21 -9.24 14.46
N ILE A 70 3.05 -8.60 14.33
CA ILE A 70 1.74 -9.26 14.47
C ILE A 70 0.76 -8.95 13.32
N ASP A 71 1.20 -8.23 12.28
CA ASP A 71 0.36 -7.80 11.16
C ASP A 71 0.24 -8.82 10.02
N GLU A 72 1.05 -9.89 10.01
CA GLU A 72 1.03 -10.93 8.98
C GLU A 72 -0.38 -11.51 8.73
N PRO A 73 -1.20 -11.81 9.77
CA PRO A 73 -2.56 -12.30 9.54
C PRO A 73 -3.46 -11.28 8.83
N ILE A 74 -3.24 -9.98 9.02
CA ILE A 74 -3.94 -8.91 8.27
C ILE A 74 -3.59 -9.03 6.79
N ALA A 75 -2.30 -9.13 6.46
CA ALA A 75 -1.84 -9.27 5.08
C ALA A 75 -2.38 -10.55 4.42
N ASN A 76 -2.44 -11.66 5.16
CA ASN A 76 -3.00 -12.93 4.70
C ASN A 76 -4.50 -12.82 4.44
N PHE A 77 -5.26 -12.21 5.36
CA PHE A 77 -6.67 -11.91 5.17
C PHE A 77 -6.91 -11.04 3.93
N THR A 78 -6.17 -9.94 3.77
CA THR A 78 -6.30 -9.05 2.60
C THR A 78 -6.06 -9.80 1.29
N ARG A 79 -5.03 -10.65 1.24
CA ARG A 79 -4.71 -11.44 0.05
C ARG A 79 -5.78 -12.48 -0.25
N ALA A 80 -6.30 -13.17 0.77
CA ALA A 80 -7.38 -14.13 0.64
C ALA A 80 -8.68 -13.48 0.15
N MET A 81 -8.92 -12.22 0.52
CA MET A 81 -10.05 -11.41 0.04
C MET A 81 -9.74 -10.64 -1.24
N HIS A 82 -8.66 -10.98 -1.96
CA HIS A 82 -8.24 -10.35 -3.21
C HIS A 82 -8.03 -8.83 -3.15
N GLY A 83 -7.86 -8.28 -1.95
CA GLY A 83 -7.71 -6.85 -1.70
C GLY A 83 -9.03 -6.08 -1.59
N ASP A 84 -10.19 -6.72 -1.74
CA ASP A 84 -11.50 -6.07 -1.60
C ASP A 84 -11.81 -5.70 -0.15
N TYR A 85 -11.20 -6.43 0.79
CA TYR A 85 -11.33 -6.20 2.23
C TYR A 85 -9.97 -6.28 2.93
N THR A 86 -9.84 -5.52 4.01
CA THR A 86 -8.71 -5.59 4.92
C THR A 86 -9.18 -5.40 6.36
N ILE A 87 -8.27 -5.55 7.32
CA ILE A 87 -8.52 -5.32 8.74
C ILE A 87 -7.76 -4.05 9.13
N GLY A 88 -8.41 -3.19 9.91
CA GLY A 88 -7.75 -2.06 10.52
C GLY A 88 -8.18 -1.85 11.96
N THR A 89 -7.45 -1.00 12.68
CA THR A 89 -7.78 -0.63 14.05
C THR A 89 -8.74 0.55 14.07
N ASN A 90 -9.67 0.58 15.03
CA ASN A 90 -10.59 1.69 15.24
C ASN A 90 -10.89 1.91 16.74
N GLY A 91 -11.52 3.04 17.02
CA GLY A 91 -11.92 3.48 18.35
C GLY A 91 -10.82 4.20 19.12
N ARG A 92 -11.20 4.74 20.29
CA ARG A 92 -10.27 5.42 21.18
C ARG A 92 -9.17 4.43 21.58
N SER A 93 -7.92 4.80 21.31
CA SER A 93 -6.72 3.98 21.53
C SER A 93 -6.63 2.70 20.66
N GLY A 94 -7.39 2.61 19.56
CA GLY A 94 -7.31 1.48 18.62
C GLY A 94 -7.84 0.15 19.18
N GLY A 95 -8.75 0.18 20.15
CA GLY A 95 -9.21 -1.01 20.89
C GLY A 95 -10.16 -1.96 20.13
N TYR A 96 -10.31 -1.81 18.81
CA TYR A 96 -11.14 -2.68 17.98
C TYR A 96 -10.40 -3.02 16.68
N LEU A 97 -10.47 -4.29 16.27
CA LEU A 97 -10.20 -4.70 14.90
C LEU A 97 -11.50 -4.63 14.12
N VAL A 98 -11.45 -4.04 12.93
CA VAL A 98 -12.64 -3.77 12.11
C VAL A 98 -12.35 -4.13 10.66
N VAL A 99 -13.32 -4.77 10.00
CA VAL A 99 -13.24 -5.03 8.56
C VAL A 99 -13.45 -3.73 7.79
N TYR A 100 -12.52 -3.39 6.91
CA TYR A 100 -12.62 -2.25 6.00
C TYR A 100 -12.73 -2.71 4.55
N HIS A 101 -13.51 -1.98 3.76
CA HIS A 101 -13.40 -2.06 2.31
C HIS A 101 -12.01 -1.59 1.89
N SER A 102 -11.42 -2.26 0.93
CA SER A 102 -10.16 -1.84 0.33
C SER A 102 -10.13 -2.13 -1.16
N ARG A 103 -9.10 -1.63 -1.84
CA ARG A 103 -8.75 -2.06 -3.19
C ARG A 103 -7.29 -1.80 -3.47
N TYR A 104 -6.70 -2.60 -4.35
CA TYR A 104 -5.37 -2.32 -4.88
C TYR A 104 -5.45 -1.29 -6.00
N GLU A 105 -4.83 -0.13 -5.79
CA GLU A 105 -4.68 0.90 -6.81
C GLU A 105 -3.26 0.94 -7.34
N SER A 106 -3.13 1.11 -8.66
CA SER A 106 -1.83 1.39 -9.29
C SER A 106 -1.27 2.66 -8.68
N THR A 107 0.00 2.63 -8.29
CA THR A 107 0.70 3.85 -7.88
C THR A 107 1.11 4.71 -9.08
N GLU A 108 0.82 4.27 -10.31
CA GLU A 108 1.16 4.91 -11.59
C GLU A 108 2.66 5.07 -11.87
N HIS A 109 3.53 4.74 -10.92
CA HIS A 109 4.97 4.73 -11.10
C HIS A 109 5.37 3.67 -12.13
N LYS A 110 6.26 4.05 -13.03
CA LYS A 110 6.71 3.21 -14.16
C LYS A 110 8.17 2.81 -14.07
N SER A 111 8.97 3.54 -13.29
CA SER A 111 10.37 3.18 -13.02
C SER A 111 10.76 3.51 -11.57
N TRP A 112 11.87 2.92 -11.13
CA TRP A 112 12.47 3.20 -9.81
C TRP A 112 13.99 3.15 -9.86
N CYS A 113 14.63 3.78 -8.88
CA CYS A 113 16.08 3.79 -8.75
C CYS A 113 16.54 2.68 -7.79
N PRO A 114 17.33 1.68 -8.24
CA PRO A 114 17.89 0.65 -7.37
C PRO A 114 18.87 1.22 -6.34
N SER A 115 19.53 2.34 -6.66
CA SER A 115 20.51 2.95 -5.75
C SER A 115 19.90 3.68 -4.55
N CYS A 116 18.67 4.20 -4.64
CA CYS A 116 18.08 5.00 -3.56
C CYS A 116 16.57 4.79 -3.33
N GLY A 117 15.94 3.84 -4.02
CA GLY A 117 14.52 3.52 -3.90
C GLY A 117 13.55 4.53 -4.53
N GLN A 118 14.04 5.65 -5.07
CA GLN A 118 13.17 6.70 -5.63
C GLN A 118 12.33 6.16 -6.79
N ARG A 119 11.00 6.25 -6.69
CA ARG A 119 10.04 5.91 -7.74
C ARG A 119 9.80 7.09 -8.69
N ASN A 120 9.38 6.81 -9.93
CA ASN A 120 9.12 7.81 -10.96
C ASN A 120 7.94 7.43 -11.87
N PHE A 121 7.14 8.41 -12.30
CA PHE A 121 5.97 8.24 -13.17
C PHE A 121 6.30 8.03 -14.66
N LYS A 122 7.57 8.24 -15.06
CA LYS A 122 8.05 8.01 -16.42
C LYS A 122 8.89 6.75 -16.52
N ARG A 123 8.85 6.11 -17.69
CA ARG A 123 9.74 5.00 -18.05
C ARG A 123 11.11 5.52 -18.47
N VAL A 124 12.12 4.68 -18.33
CA VAL A 124 13.38 4.81 -19.06
C VAL A 124 13.12 4.33 -20.48
N ALA A 125 13.42 5.17 -21.47
CA ALA A 125 13.28 4.82 -22.87
C ALA A 125 14.13 3.59 -23.21
N ARG A 126 13.66 2.75 -24.13
CA ARG A 126 14.48 1.66 -24.68
C ARG A 126 15.73 2.25 -25.37
N PRO A 127 16.86 1.53 -25.40
CA PRO A 127 17.97 1.90 -26.27
C PRO A 127 17.48 2.01 -27.72
N LEU A 128 17.80 3.13 -28.35
CA LEU A 128 17.53 3.42 -29.76
C LEU A 128 18.88 3.56 -30.46
N GLU A 129 18.94 3.21 -31.75
CA GLU A 129 20.16 3.25 -32.55
C GLU A 129 19.97 4.05 -33.84
N GLY A 130 21.08 4.53 -34.41
CA GLY A 130 21.09 5.27 -35.68
C GLY A 130 20.16 6.48 -35.70
N ALA A 131 19.37 6.60 -36.77
CA ALA A 131 18.43 7.70 -36.96
C ALA A 131 17.34 7.76 -35.86
N GLU A 132 16.90 6.60 -35.34
CA GLU A 132 15.91 6.56 -34.25
C GLU A 132 16.45 7.16 -32.95
N ALA A 133 17.75 6.96 -32.66
CA ALA A 133 18.39 7.53 -31.49
C ALA A 133 18.36 9.06 -31.52
N ILE A 134 18.67 9.64 -32.67
CA ILE A 134 18.72 11.09 -32.87
C ILE A 134 17.31 11.68 -32.77
N ILE A 135 16.36 11.12 -33.54
CA ILE A 135 14.97 11.58 -33.53
C ILE A 135 14.33 11.39 -32.14
N GLY A 136 14.53 10.22 -31.54
CA GLY A 136 14.00 9.89 -30.21
C GLY A 136 14.56 10.78 -29.10
N ALA A 137 15.85 11.13 -29.17
CA ALA A 137 16.46 12.05 -28.21
C ALA A 137 15.82 13.45 -28.30
N GLU A 138 15.61 13.99 -29.50
CA GLU A 138 14.93 15.28 -29.68
C GLU A 138 13.48 15.25 -29.18
N ILE A 139 12.73 14.19 -29.50
CA ILE A 139 11.36 14.01 -29.00
C ILE A 139 11.32 13.97 -27.47
N LEU A 140 12.24 13.25 -26.83
CA LEU A 140 12.27 13.12 -25.37
C LEU A 140 12.70 14.44 -24.69
N ARG A 141 13.63 15.19 -25.28
CA ARG A 141 14.07 16.51 -24.77
C ARG A 141 12.96 17.54 -24.83
N SER A 142 12.19 17.57 -25.92
CA SER A 142 11.04 18.47 -26.07
C SER A 142 9.77 17.97 -25.36
N ASN A 143 9.83 16.79 -24.71
CA ASN A 143 8.68 16.12 -24.10
C ASN A 143 7.51 15.95 -25.09
N SER A 144 7.82 15.62 -26.35
CA SER A 144 6.85 15.44 -27.43
C SER A 144 5.96 16.68 -27.72
N ALA A 145 6.36 17.88 -27.30
CA ALA A 145 5.52 19.07 -27.33
C ALA A 145 5.21 19.61 -28.73
N TRP A 146 6.07 19.34 -29.72
CA TRP A 146 5.93 19.92 -31.05
C TRP A 146 5.13 19.06 -32.02
N PHE A 147 4.53 19.71 -33.02
CA PHE A 147 3.97 19.04 -34.19
C PHE A 147 5.06 18.33 -35.00
N ASP A 148 4.70 17.25 -35.69
CA ASP A 148 5.67 16.35 -36.33
C ASP A 148 6.56 17.09 -37.36
N LYS A 149 5.97 18.01 -38.13
CA LYS A 149 6.68 18.86 -39.10
C LYS A 149 7.72 19.80 -38.47
N VAL A 150 7.54 20.19 -37.20
CA VAL A 150 8.48 21.08 -36.51
C VAL A 150 9.79 20.35 -36.18
N TYR A 151 9.74 19.04 -35.98
CA TYR A 151 10.95 18.24 -35.77
C TYR A 151 11.83 18.16 -37.02
N LEU A 152 11.26 18.22 -38.23
CA LEU A 152 12.05 18.30 -39.47
C LEU A 152 12.92 19.56 -39.54
N GLY A 153 12.58 20.60 -38.80
CA GLY A 153 13.37 21.84 -38.70
C GLY A 153 14.55 21.74 -37.73
N GLN A 154 14.67 20.68 -36.94
CA GLN A 154 15.75 20.53 -35.98
C GLN A 154 17.05 20.13 -36.69
N SER A 155 18.15 20.85 -36.44
CA SER A 155 19.42 20.64 -37.12
C SER A 155 19.92 19.20 -37.05
N ALA A 156 19.74 18.54 -35.90
CA ALA A 156 20.10 17.14 -35.70
C ALA A 156 19.29 16.17 -36.59
N ILE A 157 18.01 16.48 -36.84
CA ILE A 157 17.12 15.65 -37.68
C ILE A 157 17.33 15.96 -39.16
N GLN A 158 17.63 17.22 -39.52
CA GLN A 158 17.97 17.63 -40.89
C GLN A 158 19.24 16.95 -41.39
N ALA A 159 20.23 16.78 -40.52
CA ALA A 159 21.50 16.13 -40.85
C ALA A 159 21.37 14.64 -41.21
N LEU A 160 20.21 14.02 -40.96
CA LEU A 160 19.96 12.63 -41.34
C LEU A 160 19.74 12.50 -42.85
N THR A 161 20.33 11.47 -43.45
CA THR A 161 20.26 11.16 -44.88
C THR A 161 18.90 10.62 -45.35
N LEU A 162 17.94 10.48 -44.44
CA LEU A 162 16.57 10.02 -44.73
C LEU A 162 15.76 11.13 -45.42
N SER A 163 14.81 10.71 -46.26
CA SER A 163 13.80 11.61 -46.82
C SER A 163 12.89 12.18 -45.73
N ASP A 164 12.22 13.31 -46.03
CA ASP A 164 11.32 13.95 -45.08
C ASP A 164 10.10 13.09 -44.74
N ASP A 165 9.59 12.31 -45.70
CA ASP A 165 8.48 11.38 -45.48
C ASP A 165 8.86 10.22 -44.55
N GLU A 166 10.08 9.68 -44.69
CA GLU A 166 10.62 8.66 -43.79
C GLU A 166 10.83 9.21 -42.38
N LYS A 167 11.38 10.43 -42.27
CA LYS A 167 11.55 11.13 -40.99
C LYS A 167 10.22 11.32 -40.28
N LEU A 168 9.19 11.82 -40.98
CA LEU A 168 7.85 12.02 -40.41
C LEU A 168 7.24 10.71 -39.92
N THR A 169 7.39 9.63 -40.69
CA THR A 169 6.91 8.30 -40.31
C THR A 169 7.58 7.81 -39.03
N LEU A 170 8.91 7.99 -38.92
CA LEU A 170 9.66 7.65 -37.72
C LEU A 170 9.26 8.52 -36.52
N ILE A 171 9.11 9.83 -36.71
CA ILE A 171 8.70 10.77 -35.65
C ILE A 171 7.33 10.38 -35.09
N ALA A 172 6.34 10.16 -35.97
CA ALA A 172 5.00 9.78 -35.56
C ALA A 172 4.99 8.47 -34.75
N ARG A 173 5.75 7.47 -35.22
CA ARG A 173 5.90 6.19 -34.51
C ARG A 173 6.59 6.37 -33.15
N LEU A 174 7.72 7.07 -33.11
CA LEU A 174 8.51 7.27 -31.90
C LEU A 174 7.78 8.12 -30.85
N LYS A 175 6.99 9.14 -31.25
CA LYS A 175 6.16 9.91 -30.30
C LYS A 175 5.15 9.03 -29.55
N ARG A 176 4.60 8.01 -30.21
CA ARG A 176 3.69 7.04 -29.58
C ARG A 176 4.46 6.08 -28.67
N GLU A 177 5.58 5.53 -29.13
CA GLU A 177 6.40 4.56 -28.37
C GLU A 177 7.06 5.19 -27.13
N LEU A 178 7.58 6.41 -27.27
CA LEU A 178 8.31 7.13 -26.23
C LEU A 178 7.39 7.98 -25.33
N LYS A 179 6.07 7.81 -25.46
CA LYS A 179 5.12 8.46 -24.56
C LYS A 179 5.40 8.06 -23.11
N ASP A 180 5.47 9.08 -22.25
CA ASP A 180 5.81 8.96 -20.83
C ASP A 180 7.17 8.32 -20.55
N CYS A 181 8.13 8.44 -21.48
CA CYS A 181 9.50 8.03 -21.28
C CYS A 181 10.41 9.23 -20.93
N THR A 182 11.59 8.92 -20.41
CA THR A 182 12.69 9.86 -20.18
C THR A 182 13.90 9.46 -21.02
N LEU A 183 14.67 10.46 -21.44
CA LEU A 183 15.96 10.25 -22.04
C LEU A 183 16.96 9.79 -20.97
N GLY A 184 17.58 8.64 -21.19
CA GLY A 184 18.50 8.02 -20.24
C GLY A 184 17.82 7.58 -18.95
N ASN A 185 18.63 7.06 -18.02
CA ASN A 185 18.14 6.50 -16.77
C ASN A 185 18.63 7.24 -15.52
N ARG A 186 19.18 8.44 -15.67
CA ARG A 186 19.69 9.21 -14.53
C ARG A 186 18.61 9.47 -13.47
N CYS A 187 18.92 9.16 -12.22
CA CYS A 187 18.06 9.41 -11.08
C CYS A 187 18.13 10.89 -10.66
N GLY A 188 17.00 11.59 -10.64
CA GLY A 188 16.94 12.99 -10.20
C GLY A 188 17.22 13.21 -8.71
N ARG A 189 17.14 12.17 -7.87
CA ARG A 189 17.37 12.29 -6.41
C ARG A 189 18.83 12.06 -6.02
N CYS A 190 19.46 11.00 -6.53
CA CYS A 190 20.82 10.62 -6.15
C CYS A 190 21.85 10.78 -7.27
N GLY A 191 21.42 11.15 -8.48
CA GLY A 191 22.30 11.32 -9.64
C GLY A 191 22.81 10.03 -10.28
N ALA A 192 22.47 8.85 -9.75
CA ALA A 192 22.91 7.56 -10.29
C ALA A 192 22.43 7.33 -11.74
N GLU A 193 23.29 6.76 -12.57
CA GLU A 193 23.11 6.56 -14.02
C GLU A 193 23.82 5.27 -14.47
N GLY A 194 23.52 4.80 -15.69
CA GLY A 194 24.06 3.54 -16.22
C GLY A 194 23.50 2.36 -15.42
N ASP A 195 24.35 1.40 -15.04
CA ASP A 195 23.92 0.21 -14.29
C ASP A 195 23.31 0.53 -12.92
N ARG A 196 23.61 1.72 -12.37
CA ARG A 196 23.08 2.20 -11.09
C ARG A 196 21.87 3.12 -11.24
N GLY A 197 21.51 3.46 -12.48
CA GLY A 197 20.40 4.35 -12.81
C GLY A 197 19.04 3.67 -12.67
N ARG A 198 17.98 4.40 -13.03
CA ARG A 198 16.59 3.93 -12.95
C ARG A 198 16.37 2.70 -13.82
N VAL A 199 15.47 1.83 -13.36
CA VAL A 199 14.98 0.66 -14.09
C VAL A 199 13.45 0.69 -14.15
N ASN A 200 12.88 0.20 -15.25
CA ASN A 200 11.43 0.12 -15.40
C ASN A 200 10.86 -0.99 -14.52
N PHE A 201 9.67 -0.76 -13.97
CA PHE A 201 8.92 -1.83 -13.32
C PHE A 201 8.43 -2.82 -14.37
N ALA A 202 8.57 -4.12 -14.10
CA ALA A 202 7.97 -5.16 -14.95
C ALA A 202 6.43 -5.14 -14.85
N GLN A 203 5.91 -4.94 -13.63
CA GLN A 203 4.50 -4.67 -13.37
C GLN A 203 4.41 -3.43 -12.49
N SER A 204 3.52 -2.50 -12.82
CA SER A 204 3.35 -1.27 -12.06
C SER A 204 3.02 -1.61 -10.60
N PRO A 205 3.77 -1.05 -9.62
CA PRO A 205 3.50 -1.32 -8.22
C PRO A 205 2.12 -0.79 -7.86
N ARG A 206 1.41 -1.59 -7.06
CA ARG A 206 0.11 -1.23 -6.49
C ARG A 206 0.27 -0.94 -5.01
N HIS A 207 -0.67 -0.20 -4.47
CA HIS A 207 -0.80 0.04 -3.04
C HIS A 207 -2.25 -0.23 -2.64
N LEU A 208 -2.44 -0.64 -1.39
CA LEU A 208 -3.77 -0.86 -0.86
C LEU A 208 -4.35 0.48 -0.42
N VAL A 209 -5.51 0.82 -0.96
CA VAL A 209 -6.31 1.96 -0.50
C VAL A 209 -7.43 1.42 0.37
N THR A 210 -7.57 1.96 1.57
CA THR A 210 -8.55 1.52 2.58
C THR A 210 -9.65 2.56 2.74
N TYR A 211 -10.90 2.11 2.79
CA TYR A 211 -12.08 2.95 3.01
C TYR A 211 -12.67 2.67 4.39
N SER A 212 -11.98 3.10 5.43
CA SER A 212 -12.40 2.87 6.82
C SER A 212 -13.80 3.38 7.09
N GLY A 213 -14.21 4.50 6.49
CA GLY A 213 -15.53 5.10 6.73
C GLY A 213 -16.73 4.45 6.02
N ARG A 214 -16.53 3.41 5.19
CA ARG A 214 -17.63 2.74 4.49
C ARG A 214 -18.27 1.68 5.37
N ALA A 215 -19.60 1.64 5.37
CA ALA A 215 -20.36 0.62 6.07
C ALA A 215 -20.22 -0.73 5.36
N LEU A 216 -20.34 -1.81 6.12
CA LEU A 216 -20.32 -3.18 5.58
C LEU A 216 -21.50 -3.95 6.12
N ASP A 217 -22.56 -4.09 5.32
CA ASP A 217 -23.81 -4.75 5.68
C ASP A 217 -24.50 -4.13 6.89
N GLN A 218 -24.47 -2.80 6.96
CA GLN A 218 -25.24 -2.09 7.95
C GLN A 218 -26.73 -2.16 7.59
N ASP A 219 -27.56 -2.53 8.57
CA ASP A 219 -29.03 -2.51 8.46
C ASP A 219 -29.56 -3.30 7.24
N GLU A 220 -28.78 -4.27 6.74
CA GLU A 220 -29.14 -5.13 5.62
C GLU A 220 -30.18 -6.18 6.03
N ASP A 221 -31.15 -6.44 5.16
CA ASP A 221 -32.06 -7.57 5.30
C ASP A 221 -31.47 -8.82 4.64
N PHE A 222 -30.78 -9.63 5.42
CA PHE A 222 -30.16 -10.88 4.95
C PHE A 222 -31.20 -11.94 4.53
N THR A 223 -32.49 -11.75 4.82
CA THR A 223 -33.54 -12.70 4.39
C THR A 223 -33.74 -12.65 2.88
N GLU A 224 -33.51 -11.49 2.25
CA GLU A 224 -33.63 -11.28 0.80
C GLU A 224 -32.42 -11.81 0.01
N TRP A 225 -31.31 -12.10 0.68
CA TRP A 225 -30.08 -12.54 0.03
C TRP A 225 -30.20 -13.97 -0.50
N SER A 226 -29.56 -14.25 -1.64
CA SER A 226 -29.41 -15.63 -2.13
C SER A 226 -28.54 -16.46 -1.17
N ILE A 227 -28.70 -17.79 -1.20
CA ILE A 227 -27.88 -18.70 -0.39
C ILE A 227 -26.39 -18.50 -0.66
N ASP A 228 -26.00 -18.21 -1.90
CA ASP A 228 -24.60 -18.01 -2.26
C ASP A 228 -24.05 -16.67 -1.77
N GLN A 229 -24.87 -15.61 -1.75
CA GLN A 229 -24.49 -14.34 -1.12
C GLN A 229 -24.26 -14.52 0.38
N LEU A 230 -25.17 -15.21 1.07
CA LEU A 230 -24.99 -15.53 2.50
C LEU A 230 -23.74 -16.34 2.74
N ARG A 231 -23.49 -17.40 1.96
CA ARG A 231 -22.30 -18.25 2.10
C ARG A 231 -21.00 -17.49 1.91
N ARG A 232 -20.93 -16.60 0.91
CA ARG A 232 -19.76 -15.74 0.68
C ARG A 232 -19.55 -14.76 1.83
N ARG A 233 -20.64 -14.22 2.38
CA ARG A 233 -20.55 -13.28 3.49
C ARG A 233 -20.14 -13.92 4.79
N VAL A 234 -20.71 -15.07 5.11
CA VAL A 234 -20.27 -15.89 6.25
C VAL A 234 -18.81 -16.25 6.10
N GLU A 235 -18.35 -16.62 4.90
CA GLU A 235 -16.93 -16.89 4.66
C GLU A 235 -16.02 -15.71 4.93
N LEU A 236 -16.40 -14.50 4.48
CA LEU A 236 -15.67 -13.28 4.78
C LEU A 236 -15.57 -13.02 6.29
N VAL A 237 -16.69 -13.13 7.01
CA VAL A 237 -16.74 -12.84 8.45
C VAL A 237 -16.02 -13.93 9.25
N THR A 238 -16.15 -15.20 8.89
CA THR A 238 -15.39 -16.29 9.53
C THR A 238 -13.89 -16.19 9.25
N ALA A 239 -13.49 -15.78 8.04
CA ALA A 239 -12.07 -15.52 7.74
C ALA A 239 -11.53 -14.32 8.53
N PHE A 240 -12.36 -13.31 8.77
CA PHE A 240 -12.03 -12.20 9.67
C PHE A 240 -11.84 -12.68 11.12
N ASP A 241 -12.77 -13.48 11.64
CA ASP A 241 -12.67 -14.05 12.99
C ASP A 241 -11.38 -14.87 13.15
N GLN A 242 -11.05 -15.69 12.16
CA GLN A 242 -9.84 -16.50 12.13
C GLN A 242 -8.57 -15.63 12.12
N ALA A 243 -8.55 -14.57 11.31
CA ALA A 243 -7.44 -13.62 11.31
C ALA A 243 -7.29 -12.91 12.67
N CYS A 244 -8.40 -12.56 13.35
CA CYS A 244 -8.35 -12.00 14.69
C CYS A 244 -7.78 -12.99 15.73
N ASP A 245 -8.10 -14.28 15.61
CA ASP A 245 -7.53 -15.33 16.46
C ASP A 245 -6.02 -15.53 16.23
N GLU A 246 -5.58 -15.42 14.97
CA GLU A 246 -4.16 -15.46 14.61
C GLU A 246 -3.40 -14.23 15.14
N ILE A 247 -3.95 -13.02 14.98
CA ILE A 247 -3.38 -11.79 15.55
C ILE A 247 -3.26 -11.92 17.07
N ARG A 248 -4.31 -12.41 17.74
CA ARG A 248 -4.30 -12.63 19.18
C ARG A 248 -3.21 -13.64 19.59
N SER A 249 -3.05 -14.71 18.84
CA SER A 249 -2.03 -15.73 19.13
C SER A 249 -0.62 -15.16 18.96
N ALA A 250 -0.35 -14.48 17.83
CA ALA A 250 0.93 -13.80 17.60
C ALA A 250 1.22 -12.72 18.67
N PHE A 251 0.19 -12.02 19.13
CA PHE A 251 0.33 -11.06 20.22
C PHE A 251 0.69 -11.74 21.55
N ILE A 252 0.09 -12.87 21.88
CA ILE A 252 0.45 -13.64 23.08
C ILE A 252 1.89 -14.14 22.99
N ASP A 253 2.28 -14.70 21.85
CA ASP A 253 3.65 -15.17 21.61
C ASP A 253 4.66 -14.01 21.77
N LEU A 254 4.34 -12.83 21.21
CA LEU A 254 5.15 -11.62 21.39
C LEU A 254 5.32 -11.23 22.87
N LEU A 255 4.27 -11.30 23.68
CA LEU A 255 4.32 -10.97 25.10
C LEU A 255 5.14 -11.98 25.92
N GLU A 256 5.20 -13.24 25.47
CA GLU A 256 5.92 -14.31 26.16
C GLU A 256 7.41 -14.34 25.76
N GLU A 257 7.72 -14.00 24.51
CA GLU A 257 9.09 -14.07 23.96
C GLU A 257 9.88 -12.75 24.10
N TYR A 258 9.19 -11.60 24.18
CA TYR A 258 9.83 -10.29 24.15
C TYR A 258 9.54 -9.48 25.41
N THR A 259 10.51 -8.68 25.82
CA THR A 259 10.35 -7.70 26.91
C THR A 259 10.80 -6.33 26.40
N PRO A 260 9.95 -5.28 26.51
CA PRO A 260 10.34 -3.94 26.11
C PRO A 260 11.49 -3.43 26.98
N VAL A 261 12.55 -2.94 26.34
CA VAL A 261 13.71 -2.35 27.02
C VAL A 261 13.92 -0.95 26.50
N GLU A 262 13.90 0.03 27.40
CA GLU A 262 14.21 1.42 27.07
C GLU A 262 15.70 1.55 26.74
N LYS A 263 16.02 2.16 25.59
CA LYS A 263 17.40 2.44 25.17
C LYS A 263 17.53 3.91 24.78
N THR A 264 18.45 4.61 25.44
CA THR A 264 18.82 5.99 25.06
C THR A 264 19.85 5.97 23.95
N VAL A 265 19.49 6.48 22.77
CA VAL A 265 20.42 6.60 21.63
C VAL A 265 20.94 8.04 21.56
N MET A 266 22.24 8.23 21.83
CA MET A 266 22.89 9.53 21.69
C MET A 266 23.27 9.78 20.23
N VAL A 267 22.64 10.77 19.59
CA VAL A 267 22.96 11.14 18.21
C VAL A 267 24.01 12.26 18.21
N PRO A 268 25.23 12.04 17.69
CA PRO A 268 26.23 13.10 17.61
C PRO A 268 25.76 14.21 16.68
N LYS A 269 25.62 15.43 17.21
CA LYS A 269 25.15 16.60 16.47
C LYS A 269 26.26 17.64 16.37
N LYS A 270 26.71 17.95 15.14
CA LYS A 270 27.57 19.11 14.90
C LYS A 270 26.73 20.38 15.02
N VAL A 271 27.16 21.30 15.89
CA VAL A 271 26.54 22.62 16.07
C VAL A 271 27.60 23.70 15.91
N THR A 272 27.22 24.81 15.29
CA THR A 272 28.07 26.01 15.23
C THR A 272 27.64 26.92 16.37
N VAL A 273 28.57 27.24 17.27
CA VAL A 273 28.35 28.15 18.41
C VAL A 273 29.21 29.40 18.26
N LEU A 274 28.73 30.52 18.80
CA LEU A 274 29.50 31.75 18.91
C LEU A 274 30.33 31.70 20.20
N GLU A 275 31.65 31.76 20.07
CA GLU A 275 32.57 31.86 21.21
C GLU A 275 33.15 33.28 21.31
N PRO A 276 33.47 33.77 22.52
CA PRO A 276 34.19 35.03 22.68
C PRO A 276 35.49 34.98 21.89
N ARG A 277 35.79 36.04 21.13
CA ARG A 277 37.11 36.17 20.52
C ARG A 277 38.14 36.21 21.64
N ALA A 278 39.14 35.33 21.58
CA ALA A 278 40.26 35.38 22.52
C ALA A 278 40.84 36.79 22.52
N SER A 279 40.93 37.40 23.72
CA SER A 279 41.63 38.67 23.91
C SER A 279 43.07 38.49 23.43
N ALA A 280 43.50 39.34 22.49
CA ALA A 280 44.84 39.34 21.94
C ALA A 280 45.92 39.62 23.01
#